data_AF-A0ABD1FSE0-F1
#
_entry.id   AF-A0ABD1FSE0-F1
#
_cell.length_a   1.000
_cell.length_b   1.000
_cell.length_c   1.000
_cell.angle_alpha   90.00
_cell.angle_beta   90.00
_cell.angle_gamma   90.00
#
_symmetry.space_group_name_H-M   'P 1'
#
loop_
_entity.id
_entity.type
_entity.pdbx_description
1 polymer ?
#
loop_
_entity_poly.entity_id
_entity_poly.type
_entity_poly.pdbx_seq_one_letter_code
_entity_poly.pdbx_strand_id
1 'polypeptide(L)'
;MDAIKHALKALRKRHLVEEGAHSPAFIALSRPIVSQGSEWKEKAENLELELQQCYKAQSRLSEQLVVEVAESRTSKALMQEKETMISELQNELSQARDECSRLAALLEEKTKALDLLISEHQEVKGQLEATILRADNAEAENKMLIDRWMLEKMKDAERLNEANALYEDMVNRLKGSSMENLAHQQVDGVVRRCEDGAEYYVESTVPSTCKQRIPAHDGGCASILFEHNSSKLVSGGQDKAVKMWDTNTGSSTRTLYGCLGTVFDLCITHDNKSIIAASSSNTLYVWDVSSGRVRHTLTGHMDKVCAVDVSKVSNRNVVSAAYDRTIKVWDLQKGYCINTLLCYSNCNALCFSMDGQTICSGHVNGNLRLWDIQTGKLLSEIAAHSSSAVTSLSLSRNGNMLLSSGRDNLHNLFDMRTLEICANLRGNGRVASNWSRSCLSPDDGYVAAGSDDGSVEIWSVGNAKIVSTLKEHTSPVLSCAWSELGKPLATCDKNGNICIWS
;
A
#
# COMPACT_ATOMS: atom_id res chain seq x y z
N MET A 1 28.36 -6.43 -164.03
CA MET A 1 26.94 -5.99 -164.00
C MET A 1 26.16 -6.56 -162.82
N ASP A 2 26.42 -7.80 -162.37
CA ASP A 2 25.65 -8.39 -161.25
C ASP A 2 26.05 -7.89 -159.84
N ALA A 3 27.30 -7.46 -159.64
CA ALA A 3 27.74 -6.90 -158.35
C ALA A 3 27.03 -5.59 -157.98
N ILE A 4 26.65 -4.76 -158.95
CA ILE A 4 26.00 -3.45 -158.74
C ILE A 4 24.54 -3.64 -158.33
N LYS A 5 23.83 -4.62 -158.91
CA LYS A 5 22.45 -4.95 -158.52
C LYS A 5 22.37 -5.49 -157.09
N HIS A 6 23.38 -6.25 -156.65
CA HIS A 6 23.41 -6.76 -155.27
C HIS A 6 23.66 -5.64 -154.25
N ALA A 7 24.54 -4.69 -154.56
CA ALA A 7 24.81 -3.53 -153.70
C ALA A 7 23.57 -2.62 -153.52
N LEU A 8 22.82 -2.36 -154.59
CA LEU A 8 21.58 -1.57 -154.53
C LEU A 8 20.48 -2.26 -153.70
N LYS A 9 20.37 -3.59 -153.78
CA LYS A 9 19.43 -4.37 -152.97
C LYS A 9 19.80 -4.34 -151.48
N ALA A 10 21.09 -4.37 -151.16
CA ALA A 10 21.58 -4.28 -149.79
C ALA A 10 21.36 -2.89 -149.17
N LEU A 11 21.58 -1.82 -149.94
CA LEU A 11 21.30 -0.44 -149.53
C LEU A 11 19.81 -0.21 -149.25
N ARG A 12 18.92 -0.73 -150.10
CA ARG A 12 17.47 -0.60 -149.90
C ARG A 12 16.97 -1.35 -148.66
N LYS A 13 17.57 -2.50 -148.34
CA LYS A 13 17.29 -3.25 -147.10
C LYS A 13 17.76 -2.51 -145.85
N ARG A 14 18.93 -1.84 -145.90
CA ARG A 14 19.41 -1.02 -144.78
C ARG A 14 18.51 0.17 -144.51
N HIS A 15 18.06 0.86 -145.56
CA HIS A 15 17.19 2.03 -145.42
C HIS A 15 15.82 1.69 -144.79
N LEU A 16 15.22 0.57 -145.18
CA LEU A 16 13.96 0.09 -144.59
C LEU A 16 14.09 -0.32 -143.11
N VAL A 17 15.27 -0.78 -142.68
CA VAL A 17 15.53 -1.12 -141.28
C VAL A 17 15.75 0.14 -140.43
N GLU A 18 16.40 1.16 -140.99
CA GLU A 18 16.54 2.47 -140.34
C GLU A 18 15.17 3.17 -140.19
N GLU A 19 14.30 3.13 -141.19
CA GLU A 19 12.93 3.67 -141.08
C GLU A 19 12.07 2.93 -140.03
N GLY A 20 12.23 1.61 -139.91
CA GLY A 20 11.55 0.82 -138.87
C GLY A 20 12.02 1.12 -137.44
N ALA A 21 13.30 1.46 -137.25
CA ALA A 21 13.86 1.82 -135.95
C ALA A 21 13.38 3.19 -135.45
N HIS A 22 13.00 4.11 -136.35
CA HIS A 22 12.48 5.43 -136.01
C HIS A 22 10.96 5.47 -135.78
N SER A 23 10.23 4.39 -136.11
CA SER A 23 8.77 4.32 -135.96
C SER A 23 8.26 4.52 -134.51
N PRO A 24 8.87 3.92 -133.46
CA PRO A 24 8.43 4.15 -132.07
C PRO A 24 8.66 5.60 -131.60
N ALA A 25 9.75 6.23 -132.06
CA ALA A 25 10.05 7.62 -131.75
C ALA A 25 9.09 8.58 -132.46
N PHE A 26 8.69 8.28 -133.70
CA PHE A 26 7.69 9.06 -134.43
C PHE A 26 6.30 8.96 -133.79
N ILE A 27 5.91 7.77 -133.28
CA ILE A 27 4.65 7.57 -132.55
C ILE A 27 4.66 8.31 -131.19
N ALA A 28 5.82 8.37 -130.51
CA ALA A 28 5.99 9.13 -129.28
C ALA A 28 5.92 10.65 -129.51
N LEU A 29 6.41 11.13 -130.67
CA LEU A 29 6.34 12.55 -131.09
C LEU A 29 5.01 12.95 -131.72
N SER A 30 4.25 12.00 -132.30
CA SER A 30 2.94 12.26 -132.91
C SER A 30 1.78 12.26 -131.92
N ARG A 31 2.03 11.91 -130.65
CA ARG A 31 1.05 12.17 -129.58
C ARG A 31 0.99 13.68 -129.37
N PRO A 32 -0.21 14.31 -129.38
CA PRO A 32 -0.32 15.74 -129.16
C PRO A 32 0.39 16.13 -127.85
N ILE A 33 1.25 17.14 -127.87
CA ILE A 33 1.93 17.66 -126.66
C ILE A 33 0.91 17.97 -125.55
N VAL A 34 -0.32 18.29 -125.92
CA VAL A 34 -1.46 18.49 -125.01
C VAL A 34 -1.83 17.22 -124.22
N SER A 35 -1.83 16.03 -124.83
CA SER A 35 -2.17 14.78 -124.14
C SER A 35 -1.05 14.30 -123.22
N GLN A 36 0.22 14.54 -123.59
CA GLN A 36 1.34 14.31 -122.67
C GLN A 36 1.32 15.34 -121.54
N GLY A 37 1.05 16.62 -121.82
CA GLY A 37 0.92 17.67 -120.83
C GLY A 37 -0.18 17.42 -119.80
N SER A 38 -1.32 16.85 -120.22
CA SER A 38 -2.37 16.44 -119.29
C SER A 38 -1.95 15.26 -118.41
N GLU A 39 -1.27 14.25 -118.95
CA GLU A 39 -0.74 13.13 -118.17
C GLU A 39 0.32 13.58 -117.15
N TRP A 40 1.21 14.50 -117.53
CA TRP A 40 2.22 15.06 -116.63
C TRP A 40 1.59 15.95 -115.55
N LYS A 41 0.55 16.72 -115.90
CA LYS A 41 -0.22 17.52 -114.96
C LYS A 41 -0.96 16.64 -113.95
N GLU A 42 -1.62 15.58 -114.40
CA GLU A 42 -2.31 14.62 -113.53
C GLU A 42 -1.33 13.87 -112.61
N LYS A 43 -0.14 13.49 -113.11
CA LYS A 43 0.94 12.93 -112.28
C LYS A 43 1.47 13.94 -111.25
N ALA A 44 1.63 15.19 -111.63
CA ALA A 44 2.09 16.25 -110.73
C ALA A 44 1.04 16.51 -109.63
N GLU A 45 -0.25 16.59 -109.98
CA GLU A 45 -1.36 16.75 -109.04
C GLU A 45 -1.47 15.54 -108.10
N ASN A 46 -1.31 14.31 -108.59
CA ASN A 46 -1.28 13.11 -107.75
C ASN A 46 -0.09 13.10 -106.78
N LEU A 47 1.10 13.45 -107.24
CA LEU A 47 2.29 13.57 -106.38
C LEU A 47 2.13 14.70 -105.34
N GLU A 48 1.51 15.82 -105.70
CA GLU A 48 1.18 16.90 -104.76
C GLU A 48 0.21 16.42 -103.68
N LEU A 49 -0.78 15.62 -104.06
CA LEU A 49 -1.77 15.05 -103.15
C LEU A 49 -1.13 14.01 -102.22
N GLU A 50 -0.27 13.14 -102.74
CA GLU A 50 0.53 12.20 -101.94
C GLU A 50 1.45 12.95 -100.95
N LEU A 51 2.12 14.01 -101.40
CA LEU A 51 2.99 14.84 -100.58
C LEU A 51 2.20 15.56 -99.46
N GLN A 52 1.01 16.08 -99.75
CA GLN A 52 0.10 16.64 -98.74
C GLN A 52 -0.38 15.57 -97.74
N GLN A 53 -0.66 14.35 -98.20
CA GLN A 53 -1.02 13.23 -97.33
C GLN A 53 0.15 12.83 -96.43
N CYS A 54 1.38 12.77 -96.97
CA CYS A 54 2.60 12.52 -96.20
C CYS A 54 2.81 13.59 -95.12
N TYR A 55 2.66 14.88 -95.44
CA TYR A 55 2.78 15.95 -94.43
C TYR A 55 1.70 15.86 -93.35
N LYS A 56 0.45 15.55 -93.72
CA LYS A 56 -0.63 15.34 -92.73
C LYS A 56 -0.34 14.13 -91.82
N ALA A 57 0.16 13.03 -92.38
CA ALA A 57 0.55 11.86 -91.61
C ALA A 57 1.74 12.17 -90.68
N GLN A 58 2.75 12.90 -91.17
CA GLN A 58 3.90 13.34 -90.38
C GLN A 58 3.48 14.27 -89.23
N SER A 59 2.56 15.20 -89.47
CA SER A 59 2.00 16.07 -88.42
C SER A 59 1.31 15.26 -87.32
N ARG A 60 0.44 14.31 -87.70
CA ARG A 60 -0.27 13.44 -86.74
C ARG A 60 0.69 12.59 -85.92
N LEU A 61 1.70 12.00 -86.56
CA LEU A 61 2.75 11.23 -85.86
C LEU A 61 3.55 12.12 -84.91
N SER A 62 3.86 13.36 -85.30
CA SER A 62 4.57 14.29 -84.43
C SER A 62 3.73 14.71 -83.21
N GLU A 63 2.43 14.94 -83.38
CA GLU A 63 1.51 15.23 -82.28
C GLU A 63 1.39 14.04 -81.31
N GLN A 64 1.23 12.83 -81.84
CA GLN A 64 1.21 11.60 -81.02
C GLN A 64 2.51 11.41 -80.24
N LEU A 65 3.66 11.65 -80.88
CA LEU A 65 4.96 11.55 -80.23
C LEU A 65 5.11 12.56 -79.08
N VAL A 66 4.58 13.79 -79.23
CA VAL A 66 4.63 14.80 -78.16
C VAL A 66 3.79 14.36 -76.96
N VAL A 67 2.61 13.80 -77.19
CA VAL A 67 1.74 13.27 -76.12
C VAL A 67 2.42 12.11 -75.39
N GLU A 68 2.94 11.13 -76.12
CA GLU A 68 3.67 9.98 -75.56
C GLU A 68 4.90 10.42 -74.77
N VAL A 69 5.66 11.41 -75.27
CA VAL A 69 6.81 11.96 -74.53
C VAL A 69 6.35 12.69 -73.26
N ALA A 70 5.21 13.38 -73.28
CA ALA A 70 4.66 14.02 -72.09
C ALA A 70 4.23 12.99 -71.04
N GLU A 71 3.52 11.93 -71.45
CA GLU A 71 3.11 10.82 -70.57
C GLU A 71 4.30 10.03 -70.03
N SER A 72 5.35 9.85 -70.84
CA SER A 72 6.61 9.24 -70.40
C SER A 72 7.31 10.09 -69.35
N ARG A 73 7.31 11.42 -69.49
CA ARG A 73 7.89 12.35 -68.51
C ARG A 73 7.14 12.33 -67.18
N THR A 74 5.80 12.33 -67.19
CA THR A 74 5.01 12.24 -65.96
C THR A 74 5.20 10.89 -65.28
N SER A 75 5.22 9.80 -66.05
CA SER A 75 5.51 8.46 -65.53
C SER A 75 6.90 8.37 -64.90
N LYS A 76 7.92 8.99 -65.53
CA LYS A 76 9.27 9.04 -64.99
C LYS A 76 9.36 9.84 -63.68
N ALA A 77 8.66 10.98 -63.59
CA ALA A 77 8.60 11.76 -62.36
C ALA A 77 7.97 10.97 -61.21
N LEU A 78 6.86 10.27 -61.48
CA LEU A 78 6.21 9.39 -60.50
C LEU A 78 7.12 8.23 -60.07
N MET A 79 7.90 7.67 -60.98
CA MET A 79 8.88 6.63 -60.65
C MET A 79 9.98 7.16 -59.72
N GLN A 80 10.50 8.36 -59.97
CA GLN A 80 11.50 8.99 -59.10
C GLN A 80 10.96 9.27 -57.69
N GLU A 81 9.73 9.75 -57.58
CA GLU A 81 9.07 9.96 -56.28
C GLU A 81 8.88 8.64 -55.51
N LYS A 82 8.52 7.56 -56.22
CA LYS A 82 8.43 6.22 -55.61
C LYS A 82 9.79 5.69 -55.19
N GLU A 83 10.84 5.93 -55.98
CA GLU A 83 12.21 5.55 -55.61
C GLU A 83 12.67 6.26 -54.34
N THR A 84 12.36 7.55 -54.17
CA THR A 84 12.68 8.27 -52.93
C THR A 84 11.90 7.71 -51.75
N MET A 85 10.58 7.48 -51.88
CA MET A 85 9.78 6.86 -50.81
C MET A 85 10.28 5.45 -50.43
N ILE A 86 10.71 4.65 -51.40
CA ILE A 86 11.29 3.31 -51.13
C ILE A 86 12.59 3.45 -50.33
N SER A 87 13.45 4.41 -50.66
CA SER A 87 14.69 4.62 -49.91
C SER A 87 14.45 5.13 -48.48
N GLU A 88 13.45 5.99 -48.28
CA GLU A 88 13.01 6.41 -46.94
C GLU A 88 12.49 5.23 -46.12
N LEU A 89 11.59 4.41 -46.69
CA LEU A 89 11.06 3.22 -46.02
C LEU A 89 12.15 2.18 -45.72
N GLN A 90 13.18 2.06 -46.57
CA GLN A 90 14.33 1.19 -46.30
C GLN A 90 15.16 1.67 -45.11
N ASN A 91 15.30 2.99 -44.94
CA ASN A 91 15.98 3.58 -43.78
C ASN A 91 15.16 3.42 -42.50
N GLU A 92 13.85 3.62 -42.55
CA GLU A 92 12.99 3.37 -41.39
C GLU A 92 13.03 1.89 -40.98
N LEU A 93 13.01 0.98 -41.96
CA LEU A 93 13.11 -0.45 -41.70
C LEU A 93 14.47 -0.86 -41.10
N SER A 94 15.57 -0.22 -41.50
CA SER A 94 16.89 -0.48 -40.90
C SER A 94 16.96 0.03 -39.47
N GLN A 95 16.45 1.23 -39.20
CA GLN A 95 16.36 1.79 -37.84
C GLN A 95 15.52 0.90 -36.91
N ALA A 96 14.34 0.46 -37.37
CA ALA A 96 13.49 -0.43 -36.60
C ALA A 96 14.15 -1.80 -36.33
N ARG A 97 14.94 -2.32 -37.28
CA ARG A 97 15.73 -3.56 -37.08
C ARG A 97 16.81 -3.38 -36.03
N ASP A 98 17.52 -2.26 -36.06
CA ASP A 98 18.56 -1.95 -35.08
C ASP A 98 17.96 -1.80 -33.68
N GLU A 99 16.81 -1.12 -33.55
CA GLU A 99 16.08 -1.02 -32.28
C GLU A 99 15.62 -2.39 -31.76
N CYS A 100 15.05 -3.23 -32.62
CA CYS A 100 14.68 -4.60 -32.26
C CYS A 100 15.89 -5.40 -31.77
N SER A 101 17.04 -5.27 -32.44
CA SER A 101 18.28 -5.96 -32.03
C SER A 101 18.78 -5.49 -30.66
N ARG A 102 18.69 -4.18 -30.38
CA ARG A 102 19.06 -3.59 -29.09
C ARG A 102 18.13 -4.05 -27.97
N LEU A 103 16.82 -4.10 -28.24
CA LEU A 103 15.84 -4.59 -27.28
C LEU A 103 16.02 -6.09 -27.00
N ALA A 104 16.35 -6.89 -28.01
CA ALA A 104 16.64 -8.31 -27.84
C ALA A 104 17.86 -8.54 -26.93
N ALA A 105 18.95 -7.77 -27.13
CA ALA A 105 20.13 -7.85 -26.29
C ALA A 105 19.84 -7.46 -24.82
N LEU A 106 19.05 -6.40 -24.62
CA LEU A 106 18.64 -5.96 -23.28
C LEU A 106 17.74 -7.00 -22.59
N LEU A 107 16.85 -7.65 -23.34
CA LEU A 107 16.02 -8.72 -22.83
C LEU A 107 16.86 -9.92 -22.39
N GLU A 108 17.87 -10.32 -23.17
CA GLU A 108 18.80 -11.40 -22.82
C GLU A 108 19.65 -11.07 -21.57
N GLU A 109 20.06 -9.81 -21.40
CA GLU A 109 20.75 -9.37 -20.18
C GLU A 109 19.84 -9.46 -18.95
N LYS A 110 18.58 -9.04 -19.09
CA LYS A 110 17.59 -9.11 -18.00
C LYS A 110 17.18 -10.54 -17.65
N THR A 111 17.08 -11.44 -18.62
CA THR A 111 16.81 -12.86 -18.32
C THR A 111 17.97 -13.50 -17.55
N LYS A 112 19.21 -13.24 -17.95
CA LYS A 112 20.40 -13.73 -17.20
C LYS A 112 20.44 -13.20 -15.76
N ALA A 113 20.12 -11.92 -15.56
CA ALA A 113 20.05 -11.33 -14.22
C ALA A 113 18.94 -11.98 -13.37
N LEU A 114 17.80 -12.29 -13.99
CA LEU A 114 16.67 -12.94 -13.32
C LEU A 114 17.02 -14.38 -12.92
N ASP A 115 17.69 -15.14 -13.79
CA ASP A 115 18.15 -16.50 -13.48
C ASP A 115 19.13 -16.52 -12.29
N LEU A 116 20.01 -15.52 -12.20
CA LEU A 116 20.92 -15.37 -11.06
C LEU A 116 20.15 -15.09 -9.75
N LEU A 117 19.18 -14.18 -9.78
CA LEU A 117 18.32 -13.91 -8.62
C LEU A 117 17.50 -15.13 -8.18
N ILE A 118 17.03 -15.95 -9.13
CA ILE A 118 16.35 -17.21 -8.80
C ILE A 118 17.31 -18.15 -8.07
N SER A 119 18.56 -18.27 -8.52
CA SER A 119 19.55 -19.13 -7.86
C SER A 119 19.89 -18.67 -6.43
N GLU A 120 20.07 -17.37 -6.21
CA GLU A 120 20.30 -16.79 -4.88
C GLU A 120 19.08 -17.02 -3.97
N HIS A 121 17.86 -16.84 -4.51
CA HIS A 121 16.64 -17.08 -3.74
C HIS A 121 16.49 -18.55 -3.33
N GLN A 122 16.87 -19.50 -4.19
CA GLN A 122 16.87 -20.93 -3.87
C GLN A 122 17.87 -21.26 -2.76
N GLU A 123 19.06 -20.63 -2.77
CA GLU A 123 20.06 -20.82 -1.72
C GLU A 123 19.57 -20.28 -0.37
N VAL A 124 19.04 -19.06 -0.35
CA VAL A 124 18.47 -18.45 0.87
C VAL A 124 17.30 -19.28 1.40
N LYS A 125 16.45 -19.82 0.52
CA LYS A 125 15.36 -20.71 0.91
C LYS A 125 15.89 -21.98 1.57
N GLY A 126 16.94 -22.60 1.01
CA GLY A 126 17.58 -23.77 1.62
C GLY A 126 18.19 -23.47 3.00
N GLN A 127 18.82 -22.29 3.15
CA GLN A 127 19.33 -21.84 4.45
C GLN A 127 18.20 -21.65 5.47
N LEU A 128 17.08 -21.07 5.05
CA LEU A 128 15.90 -20.87 5.89
C LEU A 128 15.30 -22.21 6.35
N GLU A 129 15.09 -23.15 5.43
CA GLU A 129 14.59 -24.50 5.76
C GLU A 129 15.52 -25.21 6.76
N ALA A 130 16.84 -25.08 6.59
CA ALA A 130 17.82 -25.63 7.53
C ALA A 130 17.79 -24.94 8.91
N THR A 131 17.44 -23.65 8.99
CA THR A 131 17.26 -22.95 10.28
C THR A 131 15.97 -23.33 10.98
N ILE A 132 14.88 -23.54 10.23
CA ILE A 132 13.60 -23.99 10.77
C ILE A 132 13.76 -25.38 11.39
N LEU A 133 14.38 -26.32 10.68
CA LEU A 133 14.63 -27.67 11.21
C LEU A 133 15.47 -27.64 12.51
N ARG A 134 16.45 -26.74 12.60
CA ARG A 134 17.25 -26.55 13.82
C ARG A 134 16.42 -25.96 14.97
N ALA A 135 15.52 -25.03 14.67
CA ALA A 135 14.61 -24.46 15.66
C ALA A 135 13.62 -25.51 16.18
N ASP A 136 13.03 -26.31 15.30
CA ASP A 136 12.08 -27.38 15.68
C ASP A 136 12.76 -28.43 16.58
N ASN A 137 14.00 -28.82 16.26
CA ASN A 137 14.78 -29.72 17.12
C ASN A 137 15.04 -29.11 18.51
N ALA A 138 15.41 -27.83 18.57
CA ALA A 138 15.63 -27.14 19.84
C ALA A 138 14.32 -26.97 20.65
N GLU A 139 13.18 -26.74 20.00
CA GLU A 139 11.88 -26.69 20.66
C GLU A 139 11.49 -28.06 21.24
N ALA A 140 11.76 -29.15 20.51
CA ALA A 140 11.53 -30.51 21.00
C ALA A 140 12.41 -30.83 22.22
N GLU A 141 13.69 -30.45 22.20
CA GLU A 141 14.60 -30.59 23.35
C GLU A 141 14.12 -29.78 24.55
N ASN A 142 13.73 -28.52 24.34
CA ASN A 142 13.19 -27.66 25.40
C ASN A 142 11.93 -28.24 26.02
N LYS A 143 11.03 -28.80 25.21
CA LYS A 143 9.82 -29.48 25.70
C LYS A 143 10.17 -30.68 26.59
N MET A 144 11.12 -31.52 26.16
CA MET A 144 11.58 -32.65 26.98
C MET A 144 12.22 -32.19 28.30
N LEU A 145 12.96 -31.08 28.30
CA LEU A 145 13.54 -30.52 29.53
C LEU A 145 12.47 -29.98 30.47
N ILE A 146 11.45 -29.32 29.95
CA ILE A 146 10.30 -28.83 30.74
C ILE A 146 9.54 -29.99 31.36
N ASP A 147 9.24 -31.04 30.59
CA ASP A 147 8.56 -32.24 31.10
C ASP A 147 9.38 -32.92 32.21
N ARG A 148 10.70 -33.02 32.04
CA ARG A 148 11.60 -33.56 33.07
C ARG A 148 11.61 -32.72 34.34
N TRP A 149 11.67 -31.40 34.18
CA TRP A 149 11.67 -30.46 35.29
C TRP A 149 10.33 -30.48 36.05
N MET A 150 9.20 -30.51 35.33
CA MET A 150 7.88 -30.66 35.96
C MET A 150 7.76 -31.95 36.76
N LEU A 151 8.28 -33.07 36.23
CA LEU A 151 8.30 -34.34 36.96
C LEU A 151 9.13 -34.25 38.25
N GLU A 152 10.28 -33.57 38.23
CA GLU A 152 11.07 -33.31 39.44
C GLU A 152 10.31 -32.44 40.43
N LYS A 153 9.63 -31.38 39.97
CA LYS A 153 8.83 -30.50 40.82
C LYS A 153 7.61 -31.20 41.42
N MET A 154 6.96 -32.11 40.69
CA MET A 154 5.89 -32.95 41.24
C MET A 154 6.40 -33.84 42.37
N LYS A 155 7.57 -34.49 42.19
CA LYS A 155 8.19 -35.30 43.24
C LYS A 155 8.55 -34.46 44.47
N ASP A 156 9.08 -33.26 44.27
CA ASP A 156 9.38 -32.35 45.37
C ASP A 156 8.10 -31.89 46.11
N ALA A 157 7.01 -31.65 45.37
CA ALA A 157 5.71 -31.32 45.94
C ALA A 157 5.09 -32.49 46.72
N GLU A 158 5.22 -33.72 46.23
CA GLU A 158 4.81 -34.93 46.96
C GLU A 158 5.56 -35.06 48.28
N ARG A 159 6.89 -34.87 48.29
CA ARG A 159 7.68 -34.87 49.54
C ARG A 159 7.25 -33.78 50.52
N LEU A 160 6.92 -32.59 50.01
CA LEU A 160 6.41 -31.49 50.84
C LEU A 160 5.01 -31.80 51.39
N ASN A 161 4.15 -32.45 50.61
CA ASN A 161 2.83 -32.88 51.07
C ASN A 161 2.94 -33.97 52.14
N GLU A 162 3.86 -34.93 51.99
CA GLU A 162 4.16 -35.92 53.03
C GLU A 162 4.66 -35.25 54.32
N ALA A 163 5.56 -34.26 54.21
CA ALA A 163 6.03 -33.49 55.35
C ALA A 163 4.87 -32.72 56.01
N ASN A 164 4.02 -32.06 55.23
CA ASN A 164 2.86 -31.34 55.73
C ASN A 164 1.85 -32.27 56.41
N ALA A 165 1.63 -33.48 55.88
CA ALA A 165 0.76 -34.48 56.52
C ALA A 165 1.31 -34.91 57.89
N LEU A 166 2.63 -35.06 58.03
CA LEU A 166 3.28 -35.32 59.32
C LEU A 166 3.16 -34.14 60.29
N TYR A 167 3.28 -32.90 59.79
CA TYR A 167 3.03 -31.70 60.58
C TYR A 167 1.57 -31.60 61.03
N GLU A 168 0.62 -31.91 60.16
CA GLU A 168 -0.80 -31.94 60.50
C GLU A 168 -1.10 -33.02 61.54
N ASP A 169 -0.50 -34.21 61.45
CA ASP A 169 -0.66 -35.26 62.48
C ASP A 169 -0.08 -34.81 63.83
N MET A 170 1.08 -34.13 63.82
CA MET A 170 1.66 -33.52 65.02
C MET A 170 0.75 -32.43 65.62
N VAL A 171 0.22 -31.55 64.79
CA VAL A 171 -0.72 -30.49 65.19
C VAL A 171 -2.03 -31.09 65.69
N ASN A 172 -2.51 -32.19 65.10
CA ASN A 172 -3.71 -32.89 65.55
C ASN A 172 -3.49 -33.60 66.90
N ARG A 173 -2.29 -34.09 67.20
CA ARG A 173 -1.96 -34.57 68.56
C ARG A 173 -1.94 -33.44 69.58
N LEU A 174 -1.41 -32.28 69.21
CA LEU A 174 -1.44 -31.07 70.05
C LEU A 174 -2.87 -30.55 70.23
N LYS A 175 -3.67 -30.50 69.17
CA LYS A 175 -5.09 -30.16 69.21
C LYS A 175 -5.91 -31.20 69.98
N GLY A 176 -5.61 -32.49 69.91
CA GLY A 176 -6.26 -33.53 70.72
C GLY A 176 -6.12 -33.26 72.22
N SER A 177 -4.93 -32.85 72.66
CA SER A 177 -4.69 -32.43 74.05
C SER A 177 -5.32 -31.09 74.42
N SER A 178 -5.58 -30.22 73.44
CA SER A 178 -6.11 -28.88 73.65
C SER A 178 -7.61 -28.76 73.38
N MET A 179 -8.22 -29.73 72.69
CA MET A 179 -9.64 -29.80 72.32
C MET A 179 -10.47 -30.68 73.27
N GLU A 180 -9.87 -31.48 74.15
CA GLU A 180 -10.62 -32.07 75.28
C GLU A 180 -11.23 -30.98 76.18
N ASN A 181 -10.66 -29.78 76.22
CA ASN A 181 -11.15 -28.65 77.02
C ASN A 181 -12.04 -27.64 76.28
N LEU A 182 -12.29 -27.81 74.97
CA LEU A 182 -13.07 -26.84 74.17
C LEU A 182 -14.18 -27.49 73.31
N ALA A 183 -14.48 -28.77 73.51
CA ALA A 183 -15.56 -29.49 72.82
C ALA A 183 -16.90 -29.47 73.58
N HIS A 184 -17.26 -28.32 74.13
CA HIS A 184 -18.65 -27.99 74.49
C HIS A 184 -19.02 -26.61 73.95
N GLN A 185 -18.89 -26.40 72.63
CA GLN A 185 -19.77 -25.49 71.90
C GLN A 185 -19.63 -25.62 70.38
N GLN A 186 -20.75 -26.05 69.78
CA GLN A 186 -21.23 -25.73 68.44
C GLN A 186 -20.41 -26.13 67.20
N VAL A 187 -20.79 -27.32 66.74
CA VAL A 187 -21.07 -27.70 65.34
C VAL A 187 -22.09 -26.73 64.71
N ASP A 188 -21.80 -26.14 63.55
CA ASP A 188 -22.29 -26.57 62.22
C ASP A 188 -22.20 -25.46 61.15
N GLY A 189 -22.07 -25.84 59.88
CA GLY A 189 -22.44 -24.97 58.75
C GLY A 189 -21.37 -24.68 57.69
N VAL A 190 -20.96 -25.71 56.93
CA VAL A 190 -20.29 -25.54 55.64
C VAL A 190 -21.33 -25.20 54.57
N VAL A 191 -21.30 -23.95 54.09
CA VAL A 191 -21.88 -23.54 52.81
C VAL A 191 -20.80 -22.82 52.03
N ARG A 192 -20.60 -23.26 50.78
CA ARG A 192 -19.61 -22.77 49.81
C ARG A 192 -19.57 -21.24 49.78
N ARG A 193 -18.46 -20.67 50.25
CA ARG A 193 -18.07 -19.29 49.91
C ARG A 193 -17.49 -19.34 48.51
N CYS A 194 -18.10 -18.62 47.57
CA CYS A 194 -17.36 -18.09 46.43
C CYS A 194 -16.17 -17.33 46.99
N GLU A 195 -15.00 -17.53 46.39
CA GLU A 195 -13.77 -16.88 46.80
C GLU A 195 -13.97 -15.36 46.78
N ASP A 196 -13.92 -14.78 47.98
CA ASP A 196 -13.64 -13.36 48.21
C ASP A 196 -12.19 -13.09 47.76
N GLY A 197 -11.98 -13.09 46.45
CA GLY A 197 -10.83 -12.49 45.78
C GLY A 197 -11.23 -11.11 45.26
N ALA A 198 -11.72 -10.25 46.14
CA ALA A 198 -11.97 -8.85 45.80
C ALA A 198 -10.62 -8.19 45.51
N GLU A 199 -10.22 -8.17 44.25
CA GLU A 199 -9.21 -7.25 43.78
C GLU A 199 -9.67 -5.84 44.17
N TYR A 200 -8.84 -5.15 44.95
CA TYR A 200 -9.13 -3.82 45.49
C TYR A 200 -9.49 -2.84 44.36
N TYR A 201 -10.78 -2.59 44.16
CA TYR A 201 -11.26 -1.48 43.35
C TYR A 201 -10.85 -0.18 44.05
N VAL A 202 -9.81 0.47 43.55
CA VAL A 202 -9.49 1.84 43.96
C VAL A 202 -10.47 2.74 43.22
N GLU A 203 -11.38 3.38 43.94
CA GLU A 203 -12.29 4.38 43.37
C GLU A 203 -11.47 5.51 42.73
N SER A 204 -11.73 5.78 41.44
CA SER A 204 -11.11 6.89 40.74
C SER A 204 -11.68 8.19 41.28
N THR A 205 -10.82 9.14 41.65
CA THR A 205 -11.31 10.48 42.03
C THR A 205 -11.29 11.41 40.85
N VAL A 206 -12.30 12.27 40.77
CA VAL A 206 -12.33 13.34 39.77
C VAL A 206 -11.17 14.31 40.03
N PRO A 207 -10.19 14.41 39.11
CA PRO A 207 -9.10 15.36 39.26
C PRO A 207 -9.64 16.79 39.15
N SER A 208 -9.04 17.69 39.92
CA SER A 208 -9.50 19.09 40.00
C SER A 208 -8.37 20.11 39.89
N THR A 209 -7.13 19.71 40.16
CA THR A 209 -5.98 20.61 40.18
C THR A 209 -4.84 20.05 39.33
N CYS A 210 -4.16 20.94 38.60
CA CYS A 210 -2.93 20.59 37.89
C CYS A 210 -1.77 20.59 38.88
N LYS A 211 -1.20 19.41 39.11
CA LYS A 211 -0.07 19.22 40.02
C LYS A 211 1.24 19.66 39.37
N GLN A 212 1.43 19.31 38.10
CA GLN A 212 2.67 19.55 37.37
C GLN A 212 2.41 19.85 35.90
N ARG A 213 3.21 20.79 35.37
CA ARG A 213 3.28 21.11 33.94
C ARG A 213 4.70 20.81 33.44
N ILE A 214 4.79 19.98 32.41
CA ILE A 214 6.06 19.50 31.86
C ILE A 214 6.12 19.91 30.39
N PRO A 215 7.08 20.78 29.98
CA PRO A 215 7.37 21.00 28.57
C PRO A 215 8.11 19.77 28.03
N ALA A 216 7.36 18.85 27.41
CA ALA A 216 7.86 17.52 27.12
C ALA A 216 8.53 17.42 25.74
N HIS A 217 7.94 18.00 24.71
CA HIS A 217 8.39 17.85 23.31
C HIS A 217 8.53 19.20 22.61
N ASP A 218 9.43 19.27 21.62
CA ASP A 218 9.54 20.41 20.71
C ASP A 218 8.54 20.21 19.56
N GLY A 219 7.38 20.84 19.66
CA GLY A 219 6.19 20.57 18.84
C GLY A 219 5.16 19.69 19.56
N GLY A 220 4.13 19.23 18.84
CA GLY A 220 2.97 18.58 19.49
C GLY A 220 3.24 17.22 20.11
N CYS A 221 2.63 16.95 21.26
CA CYS A 221 2.61 15.65 21.91
C CYS A 221 1.33 14.92 21.51
N ALA A 222 1.44 13.82 20.78
CA ALA A 222 0.29 13.15 20.17
C ALA A 222 -0.32 12.07 21.06
N SER A 223 0.50 11.39 21.86
CA SER A 223 0.06 10.26 22.69
C SER A 223 0.82 10.22 24.01
N ILE A 224 0.13 9.81 25.05
CA ILE A 224 0.64 9.62 26.41
C ILE A 224 0.06 8.34 27.00
N LEU A 225 0.82 7.67 27.84
CA LEU A 225 0.37 6.48 28.59
C LEU A 225 1.11 6.37 29.92
N PHE A 226 0.47 5.71 30.89
CA PHE A 226 1.13 5.31 32.13
C PHE A 226 1.69 3.89 32.02
N GLU A 227 2.79 3.61 32.73
CA GLU A 227 3.13 2.23 33.10
C GLU A 227 2.00 1.65 33.98
N HIS A 228 1.78 0.34 33.95
CA HIS A 228 0.72 -0.30 34.73
C HIS A 228 0.87 -0.16 36.25
N ASN A 229 2.09 0.14 36.72
CA ASN A 229 2.37 0.46 38.13
C ASN A 229 2.16 1.96 38.46
N SER A 230 1.79 2.77 37.47
CA SER A 230 1.62 4.23 37.55
C SER A 230 2.84 5.03 38.02
N SER A 231 4.03 4.42 38.06
CA SER A 231 5.25 5.06 38.51
C SER A 231 5.86 5.97 37.44
N LYS A 232 5.63 5.65 36.15
CA LYS A 232 6.16 6.43 35.04
C LYS A 232 5.09 6.74 34.02
N LEU A 233 5.27 7.88 33.37
CA LEU A 233 4.50 8.33 32.21
C LEU A 233 5.40 8.27 30.98
N VAL A 234 4.86 7.78 29.87
CA VAL A 234 5.53 7.76 28.57
C VAL A 234 4.79 8.71 27.63
N SER A 235 5.54 9.51 26.87
CA SER A 235 4.99 10.48 25.92
C SER A 235 5.66 10.38 24.55
N GLY A 236 4.88 10.60 23.49
CA GLY A 236 5.33 10.53 22.10
C GLY A 236 4.99 11.81 21.36
N GLY A 237 6.00 12.39 20.69
CA GLY A 237 5.89 13.72 20.10
C GLY A 237 6.21 13.82 18.61
N GLN A 238 6.00 15.03 18.09
CA GLN A 238 6.40 15.45 16.75
C GLN A 238 7.92 15.62 16.59
N ASP A 239 8.64 15.80 17.70
CA ASP A 239 10.11 15.80 17.77
C ASP A 239 10.74 14.43 17.48
N LYS A 240 9.91 13.42 17.14
CA LYS A 240 10.33 12.06 16.80
C LYS A 240 11.00 11.35 17.99
N ALA A 241 10.74 11.79 19.21
CA ALA A 241 11.23 11.16 20.41
C ALA A 241 10.08 10.54 21.20
N VAL A 242 10.39 9.48 21.93
CA VAL A 242 9.55 8.96 23.00
C VAL A 242 10.26 9.24 24.31
N LYS A 243 9.60 9.91 25.25
CA LYS A 243 10.20 10.33 26.53
C LYS A 243 9.47 9.66 27.68
N MET A 244 10.23 9.28 28.71
CA MET A 244 9.72 8.73 29.96
C MET A 244 9.91 9.75 31.08
N TRP A 245 8.91 9.85 31.94
CA TRP A 245 8.83 10.81 33.04
C TRP A 245 8.44 10.07 34.31
N ASP A 246 9.02 10.47 35.43
CA ASP A 246 8.53 10.03 36.74
C ASP A 246 7.24 10.80 37.08
N THR A 247 6.17 10.08 37.41
CA THR A 247 4.83 10.64 37.66
C THR A 247 4.76 11.50 38.92
N ASN A 248 5.65 11.27 39.88
CA ASN A 248 5.65 11.99 41.15
C ASN A 248 6.46 13.28 41.06
N THR A 249 7.62 13.22 40.43
CA THR A 249 8.58 14.33 40.35
C THR A 249 8.45 15.15 39.06
N GLY A 250 7.83 14.61 38.02
CA GLY A 250 7.75 15.22 36.69
C GLY A 250 9.10 15.28 35.96
N SER A 251 10.13 14.61 36.49
CA SER A 251 11.47 14.63 35.93
C SER A 251 11.60 13.64 34.78
N SER A 252 12.32 14.03 33.72
CA SER A 252 12.63 13.12 32.62
C SER A 252 13.57 12.03 33.10
N THR A 253 13.12 10.77 33.01
CA THR A 253 13.93 9.60 33.39
C THR A 253 14.75 9.09 32.23
N ARG A 254 14.17 9.07 31.01
CA ARG A 254 14.84 8.56 29.81
C ARG A 254 14.22 9.13 28.54
N THR A 255 15.05 9.30 27.51
CA THR A 255 14.60 9.62 26.15
C THR A 255 15.00 8.48 25.21
N LEU A 256 14.02 7.94 24.51
CA LEU A 256 14.17 6.88 23.52
C LEU A 256 14.26 7.52 22.13
N TYR A 257 15.43 7.38 21.51
CA TYR A 257 15.70 7.84 20.16
C TYR A 257 15.62 6.67 19.16
N GLY A 258 15.53 7.00 17.87
CA GLY A 258 15.51 6.02 16.77
C GLY A 258 14.27 6.09 15.87
N CYS A 259 13.23 6.83 16.28
CA CYS A 259 12.08 7.13 15.42
C CYS A 259 12.46 8.07 14.27
N LEU A 260 12.08 7.72 13.04
CA LEU A 260 12.35 8.55 11.86
C LEU A 260 11.22 9.55 11.54
N GLY A 261 10.03 9.34 12.11
CA GLY A 261 8.84 10.17 11.92
C GLY A 261 8.16 10.55 13.23
N THR A 262 7.13 11.40 13.13
CA THR A 262 6.27 11.79 14.24
C THR A 262 5.62 10.56 14.85
N VAL A 263 5.57 10.49 16.18
CA VAL A 263 4.84 9.45 16.90
C VAL A 263 3.37 9.85 16.96
N PHE A 264 2.47 8.99 16.47
CA PHE A 264 1.02 9.21 16.55
C PHE A 264 0.39 8.52 17.74
N ASP A 265 0.90 7.35 18.08
CA ASP A 265 0.34 6.52 19.14
C ASP A 265 1.41 5.68 19.83
N LEU A 266 1.13 5.30 21.07
CA LEU A 266 2.03 4.55 21.93
C LEU A 266 1.26 3.44 22.64
N CYS A 267 1.94 2.31 22.85
CA CYS A 267 1.48 1.31 23.79
C CYS A 267 2.66 0.70 24.56
N ILE A 268 2.37 0.12 25.71
CA ILE A 268 3.32 -0.58 26.56
C ILE A 268 2.86 -2.01 26.77
N THR A 269 3.80 -2.94 26.91
CA THR A 269 3.50 -4.34 27.25
C THR A 269 3.11 -4.47 28.72
N HIS A 270 2.32 -5.50 29.07
CA HIS A 270 1.81 -5.69 30.44
C HIS A 270 2.91 -5.93 31.48
N ASP A 271 4.08 -6.39 31.06
CA ASP A 271 5.25 -6.51 31.92
C ASP A 271 6.07 -5.21 32.07
N ASN A 272 5.62 -4.11 31.47
CA ASN A 272 6.31 -2.81 31.37
C ASN A 272 7.73 -2.90 30.78
N LYS A 273 8.06 -3.97 30.03
CA LYS A 273 9.41 -4.16 29.49
C LYS A 273 9.60 -3.56 28.11
N SER A 274 8.54 -3.44 27.31
CA SER A 274 8.63 -2.93 25.94
C SER A 274 7.67 -1.78 25.71
N ILE A 275 8.16 -0.71 25.08
CA ILE A 275 7.35 0.41 24.58
C ILE A 275 7.31 0.29 23.06
N ILE A 276 6.14 0.52 22.47
CA ILE A 276 5.93 0.46 21.04
C ILE A 276 5.35 1.80 20.58
N ALA A 277 5.92 2.36 19.52
CA ALA A 277 5.44 3.59 18.91
C ALA A 277 4.97 3.36 17.48
N ALA A 278 3.78 3.87 17.17
CA ALA A 278 3.29 4.03 15.81
C ALA A 278 3.83 5.34 15.22
N SER A 279 4.55 5.24 14.10
CA SER A 279 5.20 6.40 13.48
C SER A 279 4.61 6.80 12.13
N SER A 280 4.73 8.09 11.81
CA SER A 280 4.49 8.63 10.49
C SER A 280 5.48 8.15 9.41
N SER A 281 6.54 7.42 9.79
CA SER A 281 7.49 6.80 8.86
C SER A 281 7.05 5.39 8.40
N ASN A 282 5.75 5.10 8.44
CA ASN A 282 5.13 3.84 8.01
C ASN A 282 5.63 2.59 8.77
N THR A 283 6.23 2.80 9.94
CA THR A 283 6.97 1.78 10.68
C THR A 283 6.59 1.87 12.15
N LEU A 284 6.59 0.73 12.85
CA LEU A 284 6.53 0.72 14.31
C LEU A 284 7.91 0.46 14.89
N TYR A 285 8.22 1.16 15.98
CA TYR A 285 9.48 0.98 16.70
C TYR A 285 9.17 0.40 18.07
N VAL A 286 9.92 -0.63 18.45
CA VAL A 286 9.80 -1.32 19.75
C VAL A 286 11.10 -1.11 20.49
N TRP A 287 11.04 -0.51 21.68
CA TRP A 287 12.20 -0.37 22.57
C TRP A 287 12.06 -1.27 23.77
N ASP A 288 13.19 -1.79 24.24
CA ASP A 288 13.29 -2.36 25.57
C ASP A 288 13.50 -1.22 26.59
N VAL A 289 12.59 -1.12 27.56
CA VAL A 289 12.58 -0.07 28.59
C VAL A 289 13.84 -0.11 29.45
N SER A 290 14.36 -1.30 29.73
CA SER A 290 15.50 -1.49 30.64
C SER A 290 16.81 -1.00 30.02
N SER A 291 17.04 -1.31 28.74
CA SER A 291 18.24 -0.90 28.00
C SER A 291 18.09 0.43 27.26
N GLY A 292 16.86 0.85 26.95
CA GLY A 292 16.56 2.00 26.11
C GLY A 292 16.90 1.80 24.62
N ARG A 293 17.23 0.58 24.21
CA ARG A 293 17.61 0.25 22.83
C ARG A 293 16.40 -0.19 22.02
N VAL A 294 16.42 0.11 20.72
CA VAL A 294 15.45 -0.42 19.76
C VAL A 294 15.65 -1.94 19.67
N ARG A 295 14.63 -2.69 20.06
CA ARG A 295 14.57 -4.14 19.98
C ARG A 295 14.09 -4.60 18.60
N HIS A 296 13.02 -3.99 18.09
CA HIS A 296 12.47 -4.29 16.77
C HIS A 296 12.07 -3.03 16.02
N THR A 297 12.24 -3.06 14.70
CA THR A 297 11.70 -2.09 13.77
C THR A 297 10.74 -2.84 12.86
N LEU A 298 9.45 -2.72 13.12
CA LEU A 298 8.39 -3.48 12.43
C LEU A 298 8.00 -2.75 11.15
N THR A 299 8.59 -3.18 10.03
CA THR A 299 8.34 -2.64 8.70
C THR A 299 7.30 -3.48 7.96
N GLY A 300 6.37 -2.83 7.26
CA GLY A 300 5.41 -3.52 6.40
C GLY A 300 4.16 -2.72 6.06
N HIS A 301 3.86 -1.65 6.80
CA HIS A 301 2.85 -0.69 6.39
C HIS A 301 3.34 0.18 5.22
N MET A 302 2.43 0.60 4.36
CA MET A 302 2.73 1.41 3.18
C MET A 302 2.46 2.91 3.38
N ASP A 303 1.79 3.28 4.47
CA ASP A 303 1.49 4.66 4.84
C ASP A 303 1.58 4.80 6.38
N LYS A 304 1.33 6.01 6.89
CA LYS A 304 1.46 6.39 8.30
C LYS A 304 0.71 5.43 9.21
N VAL A 305 1.39 4.94 10.23
CA VAL A 305 0.77 4.11 11.28
C VAL A 305 0.08 5.04 12.27
N CYS A 306 -1.23 4.90 12.42
CA CYS A 306 -2.07 5.82 13.20
C CYS A 306 -2.33 5.33 14.62
N ALA A 307 -2.38 4.01 14.83
CA ALA A 307 -2.66 3.44 16.14
C ALA A 307 -1.92 2.12 16.35
N VAL A 308 -1.68 1.79 17.62
CA VAL A 308 -1.03 0.55 18.06
C VAL A 308 -1.57 0.10 19.42
N ASP A 309 -1.70 -1.20 19.64
CA ASP A 309 -2.08 -1.78 20.93
C ASP A 309 -1.44 -3.17 21.11
N VAL A 310 -1.31 -3.60 22.37
CA VAL A 310 -0.79 -4.90 22.79
C VAL A 310 -1.92 -5.76 23.35
N SER A 311 -1.87 -7.06 23.07
CA SER A 311 -2.83 -8.03 23.57
C SER A 311 -2.83 -8.08 25.09
N LYS A 312 -4.03 -8.06 25.69
CA LYS A 312 -4.21 -8.05 27.15
C LYS A 312 -3.87 -9.37 27.82
N VAL A 313 -3.91 -10.46 27.07
CA VAL A 313 -3.64 -11.83 27.54
C VAL A 313 -2.17 -12.20 27.34
N SER A 314 -1.49 -11.61 26.36
CA SER A 314 -0.11 -11.96 26.03
C SER A 314 0.72 -10.76 25.60
N ASN A 315 1.93 -10.64 26.13
CA ASN A 315 2.91 -9.62 25.69
C ASN A 315 3.53 -9.92 24.32
N ARG A 316 2.96 -10.85 23.56
CA ARG A 316 3.51 -11.32 22.28
C ARG A 316 2.85 -10.65 21.08
N ASN A 317 1.53 -10.53 21.12
CA ASN A 317 0.77 -10.07 19.96
C ASN A 317 0.54 -8.56 20.04
N VAL A 318 0.87 -7.86 18.95
CA VAL A 318 0.64 -6.43 18.76
C VAL A 318 -0.21 -6.23 17.54
N VAL A 319 -1.17 -5.31 17.59
CA VAL A 319 -1.82 -4.81 16.37
C VAL A 319 -1.40 -3.39 16.09
N SER A 320 -1.31 -3.09 14.81
CA SER A 320 -1.18 -1.74 14.31
C SER A 320 -2.19 -1.48 13.20
N ALA A 321 -2.63 -0.23 13.10
CA ALA A 321 -3.48 0.24 12.03
C ALA A 321 -2.84 1.44 11.35
N ALA A 322 -2.98 1.51 10.04
CA ALA A 322 -2.38 2.56 9.23
C ALA A 322 -3.35 3.15 8.21
N TYR A 323 -2.93 4.27 7.63
CA TYR A 323 -3.64 4.96 6.56
C TYR A 323 -3.60 4.22 5.21
N ASP A 324 -2.88 3.09 5.13
CA ASP A 324 -2.83 2.20 3.98
C ASP A 324 -4.05 1.26 3.87
N ARG A 325 -5.04 1.40 4.78
CA ARG A 325 -6.23 0.55 4.90
C ARG A 325 -5.91 -0.90 5.26
N THR A 326 -4.88 -1.08 6.07
CA THR A 326 -4.55 -2.38 6.66
C THR A 326 -4.45 -2.30 8.17
N ILE A 327 -4.81 -3.41 8.81
CA ILE A 327 -4.51 -3.69 10.22
C ILE A 327 -3.55 -4.87 10.21
N LYS A 328 -2.39 -4.74 10.85
CA LYS A 328 -1.36 -5.79 10.89
C LYS A 328 -1.21 -6.32 12.30
N VAL A 329 -1.16 -7.64 12.41
CA VAL A 329 -0.87 -8.37 13.65
C VAL A 329 0.59 -8.79 13.62
N TRP A 330 1.34 -8.45 14.66
CA TRP A 330 2.78 -8.67 14.77
C TRP A 330 3.09 -9.59 15.94
N ASP A 331 4.13 -10.40 15.75
CA ASP A 331 4.75 -11.18 16.83
C ASP A 331 5.94 -10.38 17.38
N LEU A 332 5.87 -9.90 18.62
CA LEU A 332 7.00 -9.22 19.26
C LEU A 332 8.17 -10.15 19.59
N GLN A 333 7.94 -11.45 19.71
CA GLN A 333 9.03 -12.39 19.97
C GLN A 333 9.86 -12.60 18.70
N LYS A 334 9.18 -12.70 17.55
CA LYS A 334 9.81 -12.98 16.27
C LYS A 334 10.14 -11.73 15.45
N GLY A 335 9.47 -10.60 15.72
CA GLY A 335 9.69 -9.31 15.06
C GLY A 335 9.08 -9.18 13.66
N TYR A 336 8.12 -10.03 13.28
CA TYR A 336 7.51 -9.98 11.95
C TYR A 336 5.98 -9.98 12.00
N CYS A 337 5.37 -9.56 10.88
CA CYS A 337 3.91 -9.55 10.70
C CYS A 337 3.38 -10.98 10.53
N ILE A 338 2.48 -11.41 11.40
CA ILE A 338 1.83 -12.74 11.33
C ILE A 338 0.59 -12.70 10.45
N ASN A 339 -0.19 -11.61 10.53
CA ASN A 339 -1.45 -11.49 9.80
C ASN A 339 -1.67 -10.06 9.31
N THR A 340 -2.31 -9.91 8.14
CA THR A 340 -2.69 -8.61 7.57
C THR A 340 -4.17 -8.64 7.23
N LEU A 341 -4.94 -7.80 7.92
CA LEU A 341 -6.36 -7.61 7.70
C LEU A 341 -6.55 -6.41 6.78
N LEU A 342 -7.30 -6.61 5.70
CA LEU A 342 -7.65 -5.56 4.75
C LEU A 342 -8.95 -4.89 5.20
N CYS A 343 -8.92 -3.58 5.35
CA CYS A 343 -10.12 -2.80 5.66
C CYS A 343 -10.52 -1.90 4.48
N TYR A 344 -11.81 -1.58 4.39
CA TYR A 344 -12.34 -0.77 3.28
C TYR A 344 -12.23 0.74 3.51
N SER A 345 -11.83 1.15 4.72
CA SER A 345 -11.67 2.55 5.14
C SER A 345 -10.48 2.68 6.07
N ASN A 346 -9.79 3.82 6.02
CA ASN A 346 -8.63 4.09 6.86
C ASN A 346 -8.99 3.96 8.34
N CYS A 347 -8.10 3.39 9.12
CA CYS A 347 -8.30 3.13 10.54
C CYS A 347 -7.44 4.09 11.36
N ASN A 348 -8.10 4.87 12.22
CA ASN A 348 -7.45 5.87 13.07
C ASN A 348 -7.18 5.37 14.48
N ALA A 349 -7.98 4.41 14.95
CA ALA A 349 -7.92 3.91 16.31
C ALA A 349 -8.15 2.40 16.34
N LEU A 350 -7.49 1.72 17.27
CA LEU A 350 -7.63 0.29 17.44
C LEU A 350 -7.48 -0.06 18.92
N CYS A 351 -8.09 -1.17 19.34
CA CYS A 351 -7.90 -1.75 20.66
C CYS A 351 -8.12 -3.26 20.63
N PHE A 352 -7.39 -4.02 21.44
CA PHE A 352 -7.68 -5.42 21.71
C PHE A 352 -8.84 -5.58 22.67
N SER A 353 -9.65 -6.62 22.48
CA SER A 353 -10.54 -7.13 23.53
C SER A 353 -9.74 -7.79 24.67
N MET A 354 -10.35 -7.88 25.86
CA MET A 354 -9.72 -8.49 27.04
C MET A 354 -9.45 -10.00 26.86
N ASP A 355 -10.19 -10.69 25.99
CA ASP A 355 -9.93 -12.10 25.65
C ASP A 355 -8.71 -12.29 24.74
N GLY A 356 -8.17 -11.20 24.17
CA GLY A 356 -7.04 -11.22 23.24
C GLY A 356 -7.32 -11.91 21.91
N GLN A 357 -8.58 -12.22 21.58
CA GLN A 357 -9.00 -12.90 20.34
C GLN A 357 -9.64 -11.95 19.32
N THR A 358 -10.17 -10.82 19.78
CA THR A 358 -10.87 -9.84 18.94
C THR A 358 -10.11 -8.51 18.86
N ILE A 359 -10.15 -7.85 17.70
CA ILE A 359 -9.65 -6.49 17.50
C ILE A 359 -10.84 -5.57 17.21
N CYS A 360 -10.95 -4.49 17.96
CA CYS A 360 -11.85 -3.38 17.69
C CYS A 360 -11.12 -2.31 16.87
N SER A 361 -11.62 -1.95 15.69
CA SER A 361 -11.03 -0.91 14.85
C SER A 361 -12.01 0.22 14.55
N GLY A 362 -11.56 1.45 14.74
CA GLY A 362 -12.30 2.68 14.49
C GLY A 362 -11.86 3.33 13.19
N HIS A 363 -12.81 3.57 12.30
CA HIS A 363 -12.52 4.00 10.94
C HIS A 363 -12.93 5.44 10.65
N VAL A 364 -12.34 6.02 9.60
CA VAL A 364 -12.63 7.38 9.12
C VAL A 364 -14.08 7.52 8.63
N ASN A 365 -14.72 6.44 8.19
CA ASN A 365 -16.13 6.45 7.78
C ASN A 365 -17.12 6.47 8.95
N GLY A 366 -16.66 6.47 10.21
CA GLY A 366 -17.50 6.49 11.41
C GLY A 366 -17.93 5.12 11.93
N ASN A 367 -17.49 4.04 11.28
CA ASN A 367 -17.84 2.69 11.68
C ASN A 367 -16.78 2.10 12.62
N LEU A 368 -17.24 1.29 13.56
CA LEU A 368 -16.43 0.36 14.32
C LEU A 368 -16.54 -1.01 13.68
N ARG A 369 -15.42 -1.73 13.61
CA ARG A 369 -15.37 -3.10 13.10
C ARG A 369 -14.69 -4.00 14.11
N LEU A 370 -15.26 -5.18 14.31
CA LEU A 370 -14.71 -6.24 15.15
C LEU A 370 -14.13 -7.33 14.27
N TRP A 371 -12.89 -7.71 14.53
CA TRP A 371 -12.17 -8.69 13.73
C TRP A 371 -11.70 -9.83 14.61
N ASP A 372 -11.85 -11.07 14.13
CA ASP A 372 -11.20 -12.23 14.73
C ASP A 372 -9.74 -12.27 14.28
N ILE A 373 -8.81 -12.31 15.23
CA ILE A 373 -7.37 -12.36 14.98
C ILE A 373 -6.96 -13.66 14.30
N GLN A 374 -7.56 -14.80 14.70
CA GLN A 374 -7.15 -16.11 14.22
C GLN A 374 -7.57 -16.33 12.78
N THR A 375 -8.83 -16.01 12.47
CA THR A 375 -9.37 -16.21 11.11
C THR A 375 -9.15 -15.01 10.21
N GLY A 376 -8.89 -13.84 10.77
CA GLY A 376 -8.80 -12.57 10.05
C GLY A 376 -10.12 -12.08 9.45
N LYS A 377 -11.26 -12.66 9.88
CA LYS A 377 -12.57 -12.31 9.36
C LYS A 377 -13.21 -11.19 10.16
N LEU A 378 -14.01 -10.38 9.47
CA LEU A 378 -14.90 -9.40 10.08
C LEU A 378 -16.03 -10.14 10.80
N LEU A 379 -16.15 -9.90 12.10
CA LEU A 379 -17.20 -10.46 12.96
C LEU A 379 -18.45 -9.57 12.93
N SER A 380 -18.28 -8.27 13.10
CA SER A 380 -19.38 -7.31 13.11
C SER A 380 -18.92 -5.90 12.72
N GLU A 381 -19.89 -5.11 12.26
CA GLU A 381 -19.71 -3.70 11.90
C GLU A 381 -20.82 -2.87 12.54
N ILE A 382 -20.44 -1.79 13.21
CA ILE A 382 -21.33 -0.93 13.99
C ILE A 382 -21.16 0.50 13.49
N ALA A 383 -22.25 1.16 13.13
CA ALA A 383 -22.25 2.58 12.81
C ALA A 383 -22.24 3.39 14.12
N ALA A 384 -21.05 3.72 14.63
CA ALA A 384 -20.91 4.42 15.90
C ALA A 384 -21.07 5.93 15.77
N HIS A 385 -20.62 6.51 14.67
CA HIS A 385 -20.65 7.95 14.42
C HIS A 385 -21.28 8.23 13.07
N SER A 386 -22.11 9.28 12.97
CA SER A 386 -22.89 9.61 11.77
C SER A 386 -22.01 10.15 10.63
N SER A 387 -21.26 9.26 9.97
CA SER A 387 -20.31 9.56 8.88
C SER A 387 -19.16 10.51 9.28
N SER A 388 -18.84 10.56 10.58
CA SER A 388 -17.74 11.34 11.12
C SER A 388 -16.61 10.42 11.56
N ALA A 389 -15.36 10.83 11.36
CA ALA A 389 -14.21 9.96 11.65
C ALA A 389 -14.13 9.60 13.14
N VAL A 390 -13.93 8.30 13.41
CA VAL A 390 -13.55 7.83 14.75
C VAL A 390 -12.13 8.30 15.03
N THR A 391 -11.91 8.88 16.21
CA THR A 391 -10.62 9.45 16.63
C THR A 391 -9.90 8.60 17.65
N SER A 392 -10.63 7.96 18.57
CA SER A 392 -10.06 7.05 19.56
C SER A 392 -10.98 5.91 19.95
N LEU A 393 -10.36 4.84 20.43
CA LEU A 393 -10.99 3.71 21.09
C LEU A 393 -10.26 3.43 22.40
N SER A 394 -11.01 3.16 23.46
CA SER A 394 -10.48 2.72 24.75
C SER A 394 -11.40 1.65 25.31
N LEU A 395 -10.84 0.51 25.69
CA LEU A 395 -11.58 -0.55 26.37
C LEU A 395 -11.52 -0.35 27.88
N SER A 396 -12.60 -0.70 28.58
CA SER A 396 -12.64 -0.78 30.04
C SER A 396 -11.74 -1.89 30.56
N ARG A 397 -11.34 -1.78 31.83
CA ARG A 397 -10.48 -2.77 32.49
C ARG A 397 -11.18 -4.13 32.68
N ASN A 398 -12.49 -4.11 32.86
CA ASN A 398 -13.30 -5.32 32.92
C ASN A 398 -13.63 -5.89 31.52
N GLY A 399 -13.32 -5.18 30.43
CA GLY A 399 -13.60 -5.58 29.05
C GLY A 399 -15.06 -5.47 28.61
N ASN A 400 -15.96 -5.03 29.48
CA ASN A 400 -17.39 -4.97 29.21
C ASN A 400 -17.78 -3.72 28.43
N MET A 401 -17.00 -2.64 28.51
CA MET A 401 -17.32 -1.36 27.89
C MET A 401 -16.24 -0.92 26.91
N LEU A 402 -16.66 -0.38 25.77
CA LEU A 402 -15.81 0.24 24.77
C LEU A 402 -16.22 1.71 24.61
N LEU A 403 -15.28 2.61 24.85
CA LEU A 403 -15.41 4.01 24.55
C LEU A 403 -14.96 4.29 23.12
N SER A 404 -15.86 4.79 22.28
CA SER A 404 -15.51 5.38 20.99
C SER A 404 -15.65 6.89 21.03
N SER A 405 -14.73 7.61 20.41
CA SER A 405 -14.78 9.06 20.25
C SER A 405 -14.77 9.43 18.78
N GLY A 406 -15.55 10.43 18.39
CA GLY A 406 -15.68 10.84 17.00
C GLY A 406 -15.51 12.34 16.79
N ARG A 407 -15.21 12.73 15.55
CA ARG A 407 -15.16 14.14 15.10
C ARG A 407 -16.51 14.86 15.17
N ASP A 408 -17.59 14.14 15.44
CA ASP A 408 -18.94 14.66 15.69
C ASP A 408 -19.14 15.20 17.12
N ASN A 409 -18.08 15.19 17.95
CA ASN A 409 -18.08 15.57 19.37
C ASN A 409 -18.93 14.64 20.25
N LEU A 410 -19.16 13.42 19.79
CA LEU A 410 -19.79 12.37 20.58
C LEU A 410 -18.73 11.41 21.09
N HIS A 411 -18.86 11.05 22.36
CA HIS A 411 -18.15 9.95 22.97
C HIS A 411 -19.19 8.90 23.39
N ASN A 412 -19.19 7.78 22.68
CA ASN A 412 -20.19 6.73 22.85
C ASN A 412 -19.58 5.59 23.65
N LEU A 413 -20.31 5.12 24.65
CA LEU A 413 -19.97 3.92 25.41
C LEU A 413 -20.81 2.77 24.90
N PHE A 414 -20.14 1.71 24.45
CA PHE A 414 -20.75 0.49 23.97
C PHE A 414 -20.56 -0.64 24.98
N ASP A 415 -21.59 -1.47 25.20
CA ASP A 415 -21.41 -2.76 25.85
C ASP A 415 -20.80 -3.72 24.82
N MET A 416 -19.65 -4.32 25.11
CA MET A 416 -18.95 -5.23 24.21
C MET A 416 -19.70 -6.54 23.96
N ARG A 417 -20.60 -6.94 24.87
CA ARG A 417 -21.37 -8.17 24.74
C ARG A 417 -22.56 -8.00 23.80
N THR A 418 -23.23 -6.86 23.85
CA THR A 418 -24.43 -6.57 23.05
C THR A 418 -24.15 -5.69 21.84
N LEU A 419 -23.04 -4.95 21.86
CA LEU A 419 -22.65 -3.93 20.88
C LEU A 419 -23.66 -2.76 20.77
N GLU A 420 -24.43 -2.56 21.83
CA GLU A 420 -25.39 -1.46 21.96
C GLU A 420 -24.77 -0.27 22.69
N ILE A 421 -25.27 0.93 22.39
CA ILE A 421 -24.81 2.16 23.05
C ILE A 421 -25.45 2.26 24.44
N CYS A 422 -24.62 2.20 25.48
CA CYS A 422 -25.02 2.40 26.87
C CYS A 422 -25.18 3.89 27.22
N ALA A 423 -24.28 4.73 26.71
CA ALA A 423 -24.31 6.17 26.99
C ALA A 423 -23.74 6.98 25.82
N ASN A 424 -24.33 8.14 25.57
CA ASN A 424 -23.84 9.14 24.63
C ASN A 424 -23.39 10.37 25.43
N LEU A 425 -22.10 10.64 25.44
CA LEU A 425 -21.50 11.77 26.13
C LEU A 425 -21.17 12.84 25.11
N ARG A 426 -21.73 14.03 25.30
CA ARG A 426 -21.47 15.18 24.42
C ARG A 426 -20.80 16.28 25.20
N GLY A 427 -19.68 16.75 24.67
CA GLY A 427 -18.94 17.88 25.21
C GLY A 427 -19.42 19.22 24.70
N ASN A 428 -19.02 20.29 25.39
CA ASN A 428 -19.22 21.66 24.90
C ASN A 428 -18.13 22.02 23.87
N GLY A 429 -16.95 21.43 24.01
CA GLY A 429 -15.81 21.58 23.12
C GLY A 429 -15.90 20.79 21.80
N ARG A 430 -15.07 21.17 20.83
CA ARG A 430 -14.81 20.34 19.64
C ARG A 430 -13.64 19.41 19.90
N VAL A 431 -13.70 18.22 19.32
CA VAL A 431 -12.57 17.28 19.38
C VAL A 431 -11.36 17.89 18.64
N ALA A 432 -10.22 17.92 19.34
CA ALA A 432 -9.02 18.65 18.92
C ALA A 432 -8.40 18.20 17.58
N SER A 433 -8.53 16.91 17.24
CA SER A 433 -7.84 16.34 16.07
C SER A 433 -8.52 15.06 15.58
N ASN A 434 -8.09 14.56 14.42
CA ASN A 434 -8.48 13.22 13.93
C ASN A 434 -7.86 12.09 14.78
N TRP A 435 -6.84 12.39 15.58
CA TRP A 435 -6.11 11.43 16.41
C TRP A 435 -6.17 11.78 17.89
N SER A 436 -7.19 12.54 18.31
CA SER A 436 -7.38 12.85 19.72
C SER A 436 -7.70 11.58 20.51
N ARG A 437 -7.06 11.35 21.65
CA ARG A 437 -7.28 10.16 22.49
C ARG A 437 -8.06 10.51 23.75
N SER A 438 -9.24 9.91 23.90
CA SER A 438 -10.02 9.92 25.13
C SER A 438 -9.74 8.64 25.94
N CYS A 439 -9.89 8.71 27.26
CA CYS A 439 -9.66 7.56 28.13
C CYS A 439 -10.83 7.34 29.11
N LEU A 440 -11.03 6.08 29.48
CA LEU A 440 -11.87 5.67 30.60
C LEU A 440 -11.06 5.70 31.91
N SER A 441 -11.73 5.95 33.03
CA SER A 441 -11.15 5.71 34.34
C SER A 441 -11.10 4.19 34.62
N PRO A 442 -10.17 3.71 35.46
CA PRO A 442 -10.01 2.27 35.73
C PRO A 442 -11.22 1.56 36.35
N ASP A 443 -12.08 2.32 37.03
CA ASP A 443 -13.33 1.89 37.65
C ASP A 443 -14.56 2.04 36.73
N ASP A 444 -14.35 2.46 35.47
CA ASP A 444 -15.39 2.77 34.48
C ASP A 444 -16.41 3.84 34.90
N GLY A 445 -16.13 4.56 36.00
CA GLY A 445 -17.02 5.60 36.53
C GLY A 445 -16.98 6.91 35.75
N TYR A 446 -15.85 7.19 35.10
CA TYR A 446 -15.58 8.46 34.44
C TYR A 446 -14.95 8.29 33.06
N VAL A 447 -15.23 9.26 32.18
CA VAL A 447 -14.58 9.42 30.88
C VAL A 447 -13.88 10.76 30.88
N ALA A 448 -12.64 10.83 30.38
CA ALA A 448 -11.92 12.07 30.16
C ALA A 448 -11.57 12.23 28.68
N ALA A 449 -11.84 13.42 28.13
CA ALA A 449 -11.49 13.76 26.75
C ALA A 449 -11.01 15.21 26.64
N GLY A 450 -10.09 15.41 25.71
CA GLY A 450 -9.52 16.71 25.39
C GLY A 450 -10.33 17.45 24.34
N SER A 451 -10.39 18.77 24.46
CA SER A 451 -11.04 19.68 23.53
C SER A 451 -10.03 20.58 22.80
N ASP A 452 -10.45 21.08 21.64
CA ASP A 452 -9.71 22.05 20.81
C ASP A 452 -9.48 23.39 21.53
N ASP A 453 -10.35 23.77 22.48
CA ASP A 453 -10.21 24.98 23.28
C ASP A 453 -9.16 24.86 24.41
N GLY A 454 -8.46 23.72 24.51
CA GLY A 454 -7.50 23.44 25.57
C GLY A 454 -8.12 22.96 26.87
N SER A 455 -9.43 22.76 26.92
CA SER A 455 -10.08 22.15 28.08
C SER A 455 -10.02 20.62 28.06
N VAL A 456 -10.04 20.03 29.25
CA VAL A 456 -10.25 18.60 29.46
C VAL A 456 -11.59 18.45 30.15
N GLU A 457 -12.53 17.81 29.49
CA GLU A 457 -13.87 17.56 30.04
C GLU A 457 -13.90 16.15 30.64
N ILE A 458 -14.50 16.03 31.83
CA ILE A 458 -14.66 14.77 32.55
C ILE A 458 -16.14 14.52 32.76
N TRP A 459 -16.64 13.40 32.23
CA TRP A 459 -18.03 12.97 32.39
C TRP A 459 -18.13 11.85 33.40
N SER A 460 -19.24 11.82 34.15
CA SER A 460 -19.65 10.62 34.89
C SER A 460 -20.45 9.71 33.97
N VAL A 461 -20.09 8.44 33.92
CA VAL A 461 -20.77 7.42 33.10
C VAL A 461 -22.20 7.19 33.57
N GLY A 462 -22.44 7.12 34.89
CA GLY A 462 -23.77 6.84 35.45
C GLY A 462 -24.81 7.91 35.13
N ASN A 463 -24.40 9.17 34.99
CA ASN A 463 -25.31 10.30 34.77
C ASN A 463 -25.18 10.95 33.38
N ALA A 464 -24.21 10.53 32.57
CA ALA A 464 -23.87 11.10 31.27
C ALA A 464 -23.69 12.64 31.28
N LYS A 465 -23.20 13.20 32.39
CA LYS A 465 -23.01 14.66 32.57
C LYS A 465 -21.55 14.98 32.86
N ILE A 466 -21.14 16.18 32.44
CA ILE A 466 -19.84 16.76 32.77
C ILE A 466 -19.80 17.05 34.28
N VAL A 467 -18.84 16.44 34.97
CA VAL A 467 -18.59 16.63 36.41
C VAL A 467 -17.50 17.66 36.64
N SER A 468 -16.49 17.71 35.76
CA SER A 468 -15.37 18.65 35.87
C SER A 468 -14.91 19.10 34.48
N THR A 469 -14.43 20.34 34.40
CA THR A 469 -13.79 20.90 33.21
C THR A 469 -12.48 21.56 33.64
N LEU A 470 -11.37 20.97 33.20
CA LEU A 470 -10.03 21.41 33.55
C LEU A 470 -9.48 22.31 32.45
N LYS A 471 -9.04 23.52 32.79
CA LYS A 471 -8.60 24.54 31.82
C LYS A 471 -7.20 25.08 32.14
N GLU A 472 -6.18 24.30 31.84
CA GLU A 472 -4.77 24.71 32.00
C GLU A 472 -4.00 24.73 30.68
N HIS A 473 -4.38 23.89 29.71
CA HIS A 473 -3.71 23.90 28.42
C HIS A 473 -4.10 25.15 27.62
N THR A 474 -3.10 25.76 26.98
CA THR A 474 -3.28 26.94 26.12
C THR A 474 -3.52 26.57 24.66
N SER A 475 -3.64 25.27 24.36
CA SER A 475 -3.69 24.72 23.01
C SER A 475 -4.47 23.41 23.01
N PRO A 476 -4.93 22.95 21.83
CA PRO A 476 -5.78 21.76 21.71
C PRO A 476 -5.19 20.55 22.44
N VAL A 477 -5.98 19.90 23.30
CA VAL A 477 -5.57 18.70 24.04
C VAL A 477 -5.70 17.49 23.12
N LEU A 478 -4.59 16.80 22.87
CA LEU A 478 -4.50 15.71 21.90
C LEU A 478 -4.67 14.33 22.55
N SER A 479 -4.26 14.11 23.78
CA SER A 479 -4.40 12.80 24.42
C SER A 479 -4.63 12.94 25.91
N CYS A 480 -5.48 12.08 26.44
CA CYS A 480 -5.73 11.88 27.85
C CYS A 480 -5.37 10.44 28.22
N ALA A 481 -4.74 10.24 29.36
CA ALA A 481 -4.47 8.91 29.92
C ALA A 481 -4.76 8.92 31.41
N TRP A 482 -5.52 7.93 31.88
CA TRP A 482 -5.79 7.73 33.30
C TRP A 482 -4.82 6.69 33.85
N SER A 483 -4.25 6.95 35.02
CA SER A 483 -3.46 5.97 35.77
C SER A 483 -4.32 4.76 36.13
N GLU A 484 -3.77 3.55 36.01
CA GLU A 484 -4.50 2.31 36.36
C GLU A 484 -4.88 2.20 37.84
N LEU A 485 -4.17 2.91 38.70
CA LEU A 485 -4.47 2.98 40.14
C LEU A 485 -5.53 4.05 40.47
N GLY A 486 -6.23 4.61 39.48
CA GLY A 486 -7.28 5.62 39.65
C GLY A 486 -6.77 7.05 39.82
N LYS A 487 -5.47 7.27 40.12
CA LYS A 487 -4.79 8.59 40.12
C LYS A 487 -3.32 8.44 39.75
N PRO A 488 -2.68 9.41 39.08
CA PRO A 488 -3.21 10.68 38.53
C PRO A 488 -3.80 10.55 37.10
N LEU A 489 -4.45 11.61 36.60
CA LEU A 489 -4.79 11.76 35.18
C LEU A 489 -3.67 12.56 34.50
N ALA A 490 -3.24 12.18 33.30
CA ALA A 490 -2.31 12.96 32.48
C ALA A 490 -2.97 13.40 31.17
N THR A 491 -2.63 14.60 30.71
CA THR A 491 -3.09 15.14 29.43
C THR A 491 -1.95 15.82 28.69
N CYS A 492 -1.99 15.79 27.36
CA CYS A 492 -0.99 16.47 26.53
C CYS A 492 -1.61 17.33 25.43
N ASP A 493 -0.92 18.40 25.07
CA ASP A 493 -1.38 19.37 24.07
C ASP A 493 -0.57 19.38 22.76
N LYS A 494 -1.13 20.09 21.79
CA LYS A 494 -0.52 20.34 20.47
C LYS A 494 0.78 21.15 20.51
N ASN A 495 1.13 21.78 21.63
CA ASN A 495 2.40 22.49 21.80
C ASN A 495 3.47 21.65 22.51
N GLY A 496 3.16 20.40 22.88
CA GLY A 496 4.11 19.51 23.50
C GLY A 496 4.17 19.60 25.02
N ASN A 497 3.21 20.29 25.67
CA ASN A 497 3.13 20.30 27.13
C ASN A 497 2.30 19.12 27.63
N ILE A 498 2.72 18.58 28.75
CA ILE A 498 2.00 17.57 29.52
C ILE A 498 1.56 18.20 30.84
N CYS A 499 0.30 17.99 31.21
CA CYS A 499 -0.24 18.34 32.52
C CYS A 499 -0.59 17.05 33.27
N ILE A 500 -0.15 16.95 34.53
CA ILE A 500 -0.50 15.86 35.44
C ILE A 500 -1.48 16.41 36.47
N TRP A 501 -2.64 15.78 36.58
CA TRP A 501 -3.77 16.19 37.40
C TRP A 501 -3.97 15.26 38.59
N SER A 502 -4.32 15.83 39.74
CA SER A 502 -4.61 15.09 40.98
C SER A 502 -5.98 15.37 41.57
#